data_AF-A0A9E1ZNV7-F1
#
_entry.id   AF-A0A9E1ZNV7-F1
#
_cell.length_a   1.000
_cell.length_b   1.000
_cell.length_c   1.000
_cell.angle_alpha   90.00
_cell.angle_beta   90.00
_cell.angle_gamma   90.00
#
_symmetry.space_group_name_H-M   'P 1'
#
loop_
_entity.id
_entity.type
_entity.pdbx_description
1 polymer ?
#
loop_
_entity_poly.entity_id
_entity_poly.type
_entity_poly.pdbx_seq_one_letter_code
_entity_poly.pdbx_strand_id
1 'polypeptide(L)'
;MKIKFLTMAFLVAVLISACGAVAPASPPTLDVNTIYTAAAETVVAELTQTAAANSPTPKATATEIQALQTETPVPTSDLATETPEVTETPEATATILVEASPTDEFCDDAIWVADVSVQDGTEMVPGQDFEKTWLIENTGSCTWGEGYHLDFSYGEEMNGQARPLPAIISPDENVEVTVVFTAPLKTGEYSSTWRMANTKGVYFGEEIYVLIVVR
;
A
#
# COMPACT_ATOMS: atom_id res chain seq x y z
N MET A 1 -79.82 27.58 -22.07
CA MET A 1 -79.26 26.69 -21.02
C MET A 1 -77.80 26.31 -21.26
N LYS A 2 -77.31 26.23 -22.51
CA LYS A 2 -75.93 25.80 -22.84
C LYS A 2 -74.82 26.82 -22.53
N ILE A 3 -75.09 28.12 -22.63
CA ILE A 3 -74.10 29.18 -22.36
C ILE A 3 -73.75 29.31 -20.87
N LYS A 4 -74.72 29.12 -19.96
CA LYS A 4 -74.48 29.13 -18.50
C LYS A 4 -73.62 27.94 -18.03
N PHE A 5 -73.73 26.80 -18.72
CA PHE A 5 -72.92 25.62 -18.42
C PHE A 5 -71.47 25.80 -18.89
N LEU A 6 -71.27 26.47 -20.04
CA LEU A 6 -69.94 26.78 -20.58
C LEU A 6 -69.21 27.82 -19.72
N THR A 7 -69.91 28.84 -19.22
CA THR A 7 -69.32 29.86 -18.32
C THR A 7 -68.97 29.28 -16.95
N MET A 8 -69.75 28.33 -16.44
CA MET A 8 -69.48 27.68 -15.16
C MET A 8 -68.32 26.68 -15.26
N ALA A 9 -68.21 25.95 -16.39
CA ALA A 9 -67.06 25.07 -16.65
C ALA A 9 -65.74 25.85 -16.80
N PHE A 10 -65.78 27.03 -17.42
CA PHE A 10 -64.58 27.88 -17.56
C PHE A 10 -64.14 28.50 -16.22
N LEU A 11 -65.09 28.87 -15.34
CA LEU A 11 -64.80 29.39 -14.00
C LEU A 11 -64.23 28.31 -13.06
N VAL A 12 -64.69 27.06 -13.19
CA VAL A 12 -64.13 25.92 -12.44
C VAL A 12 -62.73 25.53 -12.94
N ALA A 13 -62.45 25.63 -14.24
CA ALA A 13 -61.12 25.35 -14.78
C ALA A 13 -60.05 26.38 -14.33
N VAL A 14 -60.43 27.64 -14.17
CA VAL A 14 -59.52 28.69 -13.68
C VAL A 14 -59.20 28.54 -12.18
N LEU A 15 -60.13 27.98 -11.39
CA LEU A 15 -59.94 27.76 -9.94
C LEU A 15 -59.04 26.56 -9.61
N ILE A 16 -58.83 25.62 -10.53
CA ILE A 16 -57.99 24.42 -10.30
C ILE A 16 -56.49 24.70 -10.61
N SER A 17 -56.18 25.83 -11.26
CA SER A 17 -54.80 26.22 -11.60
C SER A 17 -54.01 26.90 -10.47
N ALA A 18 -54.58 27.07 -9.27
CA ALA A 18 -53.96 27.78 -8.17
C ALA A 18 -53.27 26.87 -7.13
N CYS A 19 -53.24 25.56 -7.33
CA CYS A 19 -52.47 24.65 -6.48
C CYS A 19 -51.13 24.30 -7.16
N GLY A 20 -50.25 25.30 -7.28
CA GLY A 20 -48.84 25.03 -7.50
C GLY A 20 -48.25 24.54 -6.18
N ALA A 21 -47.86 23.27 -6.11
CA ALA A 21 -47.09 22.76 -5.00
C ALA A 21 -45.77 23.55 -4.92
N VAL A 22 -45.67 24.44 -3.93
CA VAL A 22 -44.39 25.06 -3.56
C VAL A 22 -43.53 23.94 -3.00
N ALA A 23 -42.56 23.47 -3.78
CA ALA A 23 -41.52 22.60 -3.27
C ALA A 23 -40.81 23.31 -2.10
N PRO A 24 -40.54 22.62 -0.98
CA PRO A 24 -39.69 23.21 0.05
C PRO A 24 -38.34 23.55 -0.60
N ALA A 25 -37.89 24.80 -0.46
CA ALA A 25 -36.55 25.19 -0.84
C ALA A 25 -35.58 24.27 -0.09
N SER A 26 -34.83 23.46 -0.84
CA SER A 26 -33.74 22.66 -0.29
C SER A 26 -32.77 23.60 0.45
N PRO A 27 -32.28 23.22 1.64
CA PRO A 27 -31.21 23.97 2.29
C PRO A 27 -30.00 24.05 1.34
N PRO A 28 -29.18 25.13 1.39
CA PRO A 28 -28.04 25.27 0.51
C PRO A 28 -27.12 24.05 0.68
N THR A 29 -26.96 23.29 -0.41
CA THR A 29 -25.97 22.22 -0.49
C THR A 29 -24.59 22.84 -0.41
N LEU A 30 -23.88 22.58 0.69
CA LEU A 30 -22.52 23.04 0.92
C LEU A 30 -21.62 22.43 -0.17
N ASP A 31 -21.04 23.26 -1.04
CA ASP A 31 -20.16 22.82 -2.11
C ASP A 31 -18.76 22.52 -1.56
N VAL A 32 -18.39 21.24 -1.52
CA VAL A 32 -17.13 20.75 -0.95
C VAL A 32 -15.90 21.31 -1.69
N ASN A 33 -16.01 21.68 -2.97
CA ASN A 33 -14.89 22.26 -3.72
C ASN A 33 -14.47 23.63 -3.17
N THR A 34 -15.39 24.38 -2.54
CA THR A 34 -15.05 25.67 -1.91
C THR A 34 -14.21 25.54 -0.64
N ILE A 35 -14.24 24.39 0.04
CA ILE A 35 -13.41 24.12 1.22
C ILE A 35 -11.97 23.75 0.82
N TYR A 36 -11.81 23.00 -0.27
CA TYR A 36 -10.47 22.62 -0.75
C TYR A 36 -9.64 23.83 -1.23
N THR A 37 -10.27 24.85 -1.81
CA THR A 37 -9.54 26.05 -2.28
C THR A 37 -9.04 26.92 -1.12
N ALA A 38 -9.79 27.03 -0.02
CA ALA A 38 -9.39 27.83 1.14
C ALA A 38 -8.17 27.24 1.88
N ALA A 39 -7.98 25.92 1.85
CA ALA A 39 -6.84 25.26 2.50
C ALA A 39 -5.50 25.48 1.77
N ALA A 40 -5.53 25.72 0.45
CA ALA A 40 -4.31 25.92 -0.35
C ALA A 40 -3.66 27.30 -0.12
N GLU A 41 -4.45 28.34 0.21
CA GLU A 41 -3.93 29.70 0.39
C GLU A 41 -3.15 29.88 1.71
N THR A 42 -3.47 29.10 2.76
CA THR A 42 -2.76 29.18 4.05
C THR A 42 -1.32 28.65 4.00
N VAL A 43 -1.01 27.71 3.10
CA VAL A 43 0.33 27.08 3.07
C VAL A 43 1.39 28.02 2.48
N VAL A 44 1.02 28.90 1.53
CA VAL A 44 1.96 29.83 0.88
C VAL A 44 2.38 30.97 1.81
N ALA A 45 1.55 31.34 2.78
CA ALA A 45 1.86 32.40 3.74
C ALA A 45 2.95 31.98 4.76
N GLU A 46 2.95 30.73 5.24
CA GLU A 46 3.95 30.25 6.21
C GLU A 46 5.34 30.06 5.58
N LEU A 47 5.41 29.60 4.32
CA LEU A 47 6.68 29.39 3.60
C LEU A 47 7.48 30.70 3.40
N THR A 48 6.82 31.85 3.38
CA THR A 48 7.49 33.14 3.17
C THR A 48 8.17 33.68 4.44
N GLN A 49 7.73 33.28 5.64
CA GLN A 49 8.36 33.73 6.90
C GLN A 49 9.63 32.95 7.26
N THR A 50 9.76 31.68 6.84
CA THR A 50 10.95 30.85 7.16
C THR A 50 12.19 31.22 6.34
N ALA A 51 12.02 31.91 5.21
CA ALA A 51 13.16 32.34 4.37
C ALA A 51 13.96 33.53 4.97
N ALA A 52 13.41 34.26 5.95
CA ALA A 52 14.08 35.43 6.55
C ALA A 52 14.93 35.10 7.79
N ALA A 53 14.89 33.87 8.31
CA ALA A 53 15.61 33.48 9.53
C ALA A 53 17.00 32.86 9.29
N ASN A 54 17.32 32.47 8.04
CA ASN A 54 18.59 31.81 7.71
C ASN A 54 19.52 32.73 6.93
N SER A 55 20.05 33.75 7.61
CA SER A 55 21.16 34.55 7.10
C SER A 55 22.47 33.94 7.61
N PRO A 56 23.36 33.41 6.74
CA PRO A 56 24.66 32.92 7.18
C PRO A 56 25.55 34.11 7.54
N THR A 57 25.78 34.29 8.84
CA THR A 57 26.80 35.23 9.34
C THR A 57 28.16 34.53 9.26
N PRO A 58 29.16 35.06 8.53
CA PRO A 58 30.50 34.51 8.55
C PRO A 58 31.17 34.89 9.87
N LYS A 59 31.27 33.94 10.82
CA LYS A 59 32.06 34.11 12.05
C LYS A 59 33.48 33.59 11.83
N ALA A 60 34.44 34.47 12.04
CA ALA A 60 35.86 34.23 11.91
C ALA A 60 36.39 33.18 12.91
N THR A 61 37.25 32.30 12.37
CA THR A 61 38.48 31.69 12.90
C THR A 61 38.84 31.87 14.39
N ALA A 62 39.08 30.74 15.06
CA ALA A 62 40.28 30.54 15.88
C ALA A 62 40.66 29.05 15.91
N THR A 63 41.83 28.74 15.36
CA THR A 63 42.56 27.49 15.49
C THR A 63 43.15 27.40 16.90
N GLU A 64 42.90 26.32 17.63
CA GLU A 64 43.69 25.97 18.80
C GLU A 64 44.05 24.47 18.75
N ILE A 65 45.34 24.23 18.53
CA ILE A 65 46.00 22.93 18.65
C ILE A 65 46.44 22.82 20.11
N GLN A 66 46.04 21.77 20.83
CA GLN A 66 46.67 21.44 22.10
C GLN A 66 46.95 19.94 22.25
N ALA A 67 48.08 19.70 22.91
CA ALA A 67 49.00 18.60 22.73
C ALA A 67 48.64 17.31 23.47
N LEU A 68 49.20 16.24 22.90
CA LEU A 68 49.42 14.89 23.40
C LEU A 68 50.00 14.88 24.83
N GLN A 69 49.44 14.06 25.73
CA GLN A 69 50.15 13.58 26.91
C GLN A 69 50.18 12.05 26.95
N THR A 70 51.41 11.58 27.00
CA THR A 70 51.90 10.22 27.25
C THR A 70 51.88 9.94 28.74
N GLU A 71 51.40 8.77 29.15
CA GLU A 71 51.94 8.09 30.34
C GLU A 71 52.17 6.60 30.06
N THR A 72 53.38 6.17 30.39
CA THR A 72 53.93 4.81 30.35
C THR A 72 54.29 4.39 31.79
N PRO A 73 54.69 3.14 32.05
CA PRO A 73 53.94 2.08 32.72
C PRO A 73 54.29 1.91 34.21
N VAL A 74 53.58 1.03 34.92
CA VAL A 74 54.09 0.46 36.18
C VAL A 74 53.96 -1.07 36.14
N PRO A 75 55.04 -1.84 36.41
CA PRO A 75 54.98 -3.28 36.51
C PRO A 75 54.63 -3.68 37.95
N THR A 76 53.79 -4.69 38.13
CA THR A 76 53.77 -5.45 39.38
C THR A 76 53.72 -6.93 39.01
N SER A 77 54.88 -7.53 39.21
CA SER A 77 55.11 -8.96 39.24
C SER A 77 54.43 -9.52 40.49
N ASP A 78 53.55 -10.51 40.33
CA ASP A 78 53.37 -11.52 41.35
C ASP A 78 53.49 -12.91 40.73
N LEU A 79 54.26 -13.73 41.42
CA LEU A 79 54.81 -15.00 41.02
C LEU A 79 54.02 -16.13 41.69
N ALA A 80 53.97 -17.27 40.98
CA ALA A 80 53.70 -18.63 41.45
C ALA A 80 52.22 -19.08 41.46
N THR A 81 51.83 -20.33 41.20
CA THR A 81 52.43 -21.58 40.67
C THR A 81 51.27 -22.60 40.68
N GLU A 82 51.43 -23.70 39.91
CA GLU A 82 50.68 -24.98 39.90
C GLU A 82 49.61 -25.12 38.81
N THR A 83 49.87 -25.84 37.70
CA THR A 83 50.01 -27.31 37.47
C THR A 83 48.70 -27.85 36.88
N PRO A 84 48.74 -28.66 35.80
CA PRO A 84 47.57 -28.94 34.96
C PRO A 84 46.74 -30.11 35.50
N GLU A 85 45.43 -29.99 35.42
CA GLU A 85 44.52 -31.14 35.53
C GLU A 85 43.61 -31.17 34.31
N VAL A 86 43.99 -32.00 33.34
CA VAL A 86 43.13 -32.40 32.23
C VAL A 86 42.22 -33.50 32.75
N THR A 87 41.00 -33.13 33.13
CA THR A 87 39.92 -34.07 33.39
C THR A 87 39.21 -34.34 32.07
N GLU A 88 39.48 -35.49 31.46
CA GLU A 88 38.73 -35.97 30.30
C GLU A 88 37.27 -36.22 30.69
N THR A 89 36.39 -35.37 30.19
CA THR A 89 34.95 -35.52 30.30
C THR A 89 34.49 -36.45 29.16
N PRO A 90 33.67 -37.48 29.44
CA PRO A 90 33.26 -38.45 28.42
C PRO A 90 32.45 -37.79 27.30
N GLU A 91 32.88 -38.12 26.09
CA GLU A 91 32.30 -37.80 24.79
C GLU A 91 30.77 -38.03 24.78
N ALA A 92 30.02 -36.93 24.73
CA ALA A 92 28.60 -36.97 24.45
C ALA A 92 28.43 -37.51 23.03
N THR A 93 27.99 -38.76 22.93
CA THR A 93 27.49 -39.38 21.70
C THR A 93 26.47 -38.43 21.07
N ALA A 94 26.86 -37.80 19.97
CA ALA A 94 25.96 -37.03 19.13
C ALA A 94 24.92 -38.01 18.55
N THR A 95 23.77 -38.07 19.23
CA THR A 95 22.59 -38.72 18.66
C THR A 95 22.15 -37.81 17.53
N ILE A 96 22.36 -38.24 16.28
CA ILE A 96 21.83 -37.56 15.10
C ILE A 96 20.30 -37.71 15.16
N LEU A 97 19.66 -36.75 15.82
CA LEU A 97 18.26 -36.45 15.60
C LEU A 97 18.18 -35.90 14.18
N VAL A 98 17.70 -36.73 13.26
CA VAL A 98 17.19 -36.24 11.99
C VAL A 98 15.90 -35.49 12.34
N GLU A 99 16.05 -34.23 12.70
CA GLU A 99 14.93 -33.30 12.84
C GLU A 99 14.40 -33.10 11.42
N ALA A 100 13.31 -33.81 11.11
CA ALA A 100 12.52 -33.51 9.93
C ALA A 100 11.93 -32.12 10.17
N SER A 101 12.62 -31.09 9.66
CA SER A 101 12.09 -29.73 9.58
C SER A 101 10.72 -29.82 8.93
N PRO A 102 9.64 -29.28 9.54
CA PRO A 102 8.36 -29.21 8.86
C PRO A 102 8.59 -28.47 7.54
N THR A 103 8.10 -29.06 6.45
CA THR A 103 8.05 -28.39 5.16
C THR A 103 7.37 -27.04 5.37
N ASP A 104 8.08 -25.95 5.11
CA ASP A 104 7.66 -24.52 5.15
C ASP A 104 6.37 -24.17 4.37
N GLU A 105 5.60 -25.16 3.92
CA GLU A 105 4.44 -24.99 3.04
C GLU A 105 3.21 -24.43 3.77
N PHE A 106 3.21 -24.41 5.11
CA PHE A 106 2.07 -23.97 5.94
C PHE A 106 2.30 -22.64 6.65
N CYS A 107 3.44 -21.97 6.47
CA CYS A 107 3.73 -20.70 7.12
C CYS A 107 3.46 -19.49 6.22
N ASP A 108 3.36 -19.67 4.90
CA ASP A 108 3.05 -18.61 3.95
C ASP A 108 1.54 -18.35 3.90
N ASP A 109 1.11 -17.11 4.12
CA ASP A 109 -0.31 -16.72 3.95
C ASP A 109 -0.44 -15.23 3.66
N ALA A 110 -1.34 -14.85 2.76
CA ALA A 110 -1.53 -13.48 2.32
C ALA A 110 -3.01 -13.14 2.23
N ILE A 111 -3.39 -11.93 2.66
CA ILE A 111 -4.76 -11.42 2.50
C ILE A 111 -4.78 -10.14 1.67
N TRP A 112 -5.88 -9.93 0.96
CA TRP A 112 -6.13 -8.67 0.28
C TRP A 112 -6.51 -7.57 1.28
N VAL A 113 -5.92 -6.38 1.11
CA VAL A 113 -6.25 -5.20 1.91
C VAL A 113 -7.00 -4.16 1.10
N ALA A 114 -6.50 -3.82 -0.10
CA ALA A 114 -7.12 -2.82 -0.96
C ALA A 114 -6.65 -2.87 -2.41
N ASP A 115 -7.50 -2.37 -3.32
CA ASP A 115 -7.07 -1.94 -4.65
C ASP A 115 -6.41 -0.55 -4.55
N VAL A 116 -5.11 -0.48 -4.85
CA VAL A 116 -4.35 0.78 -4.84
C VAL A 116 -4.53 1.52 -6.17
N SER A 117 -4.52 0.79 -7.29
CA SER A 117 -4.81 1.34 -8.62
C SER A 117 -5.90 0.55 -9.34
N VAL A 118 -6.45 1.15 -10.40
CA VAL A 118 -7.43 0.57 -11.32
C VAL A 118 -8.58 -0.13 -10.58
N GLN A 119 -9.59 0.63 -10.19
CA GLN A 119 -10.78 0.07 -9.54
C GLN A 119 -11.54 -0.86 -10.50
N ASP A 120 -12.28 -1.81 -9.92
CA ASP A 120 -13.08 -2.74 -10.68
C ASP A 120 -14.08 -2.03 -11.62
N GLY A 121 -14.14 -2.52 -12.85
CA GLY A 121 -14.99 -1.97 -13.90
C GLY A 121 -14.43 -0.72 -14.57
N THR A 122 -13.17 -0.35 -14.32
CA THR A 122 -12.50 0.76 -15.02
C THR A 122 -12.59 0.55 -16.54
N GLU A 123 -13.03 1.59 -17.25
CA GLU A 123 -13.09 1.57 -18.72
C GLU A 123 -11.70 1.76 -19.32
N MET A 124 -11.35 0.89 -20.27
CA MET A 124 -10.08 0.91 -21.00
C MET A 124 -10.33 1.00 -22.50
N VAL A 125 -9.42 1.60 -23.24
CA VAL A 125 -9.45 1.52 -24.72
C VAL A 125 -8.76 0.23 -25.19
N PRO A 126 -9.16 -0.33 -26.36
CA PRO A 126 -8.52 -1.51 -26.92
C PRO A 126 -7.00 -1.38 -27.03
N GLY A 127 -6.25 -2.33 -26.48
CA GLY A 127 -4.78 -2.35 -26.53
C GLY A 127 -4.09 -1.38 -25.56
N GLN A 128 -4.82 -0.76 -24.63
CA GLN A 128 -4.25 0.13 -23.62
C GLN A 128 -3.40 -0.64 -22.61
N ASP A 129 -2.16 -0.19 -22.40
CA ASP A 129 -1.33 -0.65 -21.28
C ASP A 129 -1.76 0.02 -19.97
N PHE A 130 -1.79 -0.74 -18.89
CA PHE A 130 -2.10 -0.23 -17.55
C PHE A 130 -1.39 -1.03 -16.46
N GLU A 131 -1.21 -0.41 -15.29
CA GLU A 131 -0.63 -1.06 -14.11
C GLU A 131 -1.69 -1.21 -13.03
N LYS A 132 -1.90 -2.44 -12.60
CA LYS A 132 -2.76 -2.75 -11.47
C LYS A 132 -1.89 -3.03 -10.25
N THR A 133 -2.18 -2.34 -9.16
CA THR A 133 -1.50 -2.47 -7.88
C THR A 133 -2.52 -2.80 -6.80
N TRP A 134 -2.22 -3.82 -6.02
CA TRP A 134 -2.98 -4.21 -4.84
C TRP A 134 -2.10 -4.03 -3.61
N LEU A 135 -2.71 -3.61 -2.50
CA LEU A 135 -2.12 -3.69 -1.18
C LEU A 135 -2.52 -5.05 -0.58
N ILE A 136 -1.53 -5.84 -0.19
CA ILE A 136 -1.72 -7.13 0.48
C ILE A 136 -0.95 -7.16 1.80
N GLU A 137 -1.37 -8.00 2.73
CA GLU A 137 -0.73 -8.20 4.03
C GLU A 137 -0.18 -9.61 4.14
N ASN A 138 1.01 -9.77 4.72
CA ASN A 138 1.56 -11.07 5.10
C ASN A 138 0.97 -11.53 6.44
N THR A 139 -0.08 -12.35 6.39
CA THR A 139 -0.72 -12.96 7.57
C THR A 139 -0.07 -14.28 7.97
N GLY A 140 0.96 -14.70 7.24
CA GLY A 140 1.75 -15.87 7.52
C GLY A 140 2.72 -15.68 8.70
N SER A 141 3.47 -16.74 8.99
CA SER A 141 4.62 -16.69 9.92
C SER A 141 5.97 -16.68 9.21
N CYS A 142 5.98 -16.88 7.89
CA CYS A 142 7.18 -16.81 7.08
C CYS A 142 7.42 -15.42 6.50
N THR A 143 8.68 -15.01 6.48
CA THR A 143 9.11 -13.78 5.81
C THR A 143 9.25 -14.03 4.32
N TRP A 144 8.58 -13.21 3.49
CA TRP A 144 8.71 -13.31 2.05
C TRP A 144 9.94 -12.55 1.57
N GLY A 145 10.71 -13.17 0.70
CA GLY A 145 11.92 -12.58 0.15
C GLY A 145 12.11 -12.94 -1.31
N GLU A 146 13.37 -13.07 -1.72
CA GLU A 146 13.70 -13.45 -3.09
C GLU A 146 13.05 -14.78 -3.51
N GLY A 147 12.47 -14.80 -4.70
CA GLY A 147 11.78 -15.95 -5.28
C GLY A 147 10.28 -16.06 -4.95
N TYR A 148 9.79 -15.31 -3.96
CA TYR A 148 8.36 -15.07 -3.82
C TYR A 148 7.87 -14.12 -4.90
N HIS A 149 6.73 -14.42 -5.50
CA HIS A 149 6.19 -13.63 -6.60
C HIS A 149 4.68 -13.79 -6.71
N LEU A 150 4.05 -12.84 -7.39
CA LEU A 150 2.66 -12.96 -7.82
C LEU A 150 2.64 -13.70 -9.16
N ASP A 151 1.75 -14.68 -9.28
CA ASP A 151 1.64 -15.53 -10.47
C ASP A 151 0.19 -15.61 -10.95
N PHE A 152 0.03 -15.85 -12.25
CA PHE A 152 -1.28 -15.93 -12.89
C PHE A 152 -1.99 -17.22 -12.45
N SER A 153 -3.22 -17.11 -11.93
CA SER A 153 -4.03 -18.25 -11.50
C SER A 153 -4.96 -18.69 -12.63
N TYR A 154 -5.93 -17.85 -13.00
CA TYR A 154 -6.90 -18.13 -14.05
C TYR A 154 -7.58 -16.85 -14.58
N GLY A 155 -8.42 -17.02 -15.61
CA GLY A 155 -9.14 -15.93 -16.26
C GLY A 155 -8.45 -15.52 -17.55
N GLU A 156 -8.44 -14.22 -17.84
CA GLU A 156 -7.78 -13.65 -19.01
C GLU A 156 -6.44 -13.06 -18.59
N GLU A 157 -5.34 -13.60 -19.11
CA GLU A 157 -3.99 -13.19 -18.69
C GLU A 157 -3.69 -11.73 -19.07
N MET A 158 -4.31 -11.21 -20.15
CA MET A 158 -4.13 -9.84 -20.64
C MET A 158 -2.65 -9.44 -20.83
N ASN A 159 -1.80 -10.39 -21.23
CA ASN A 159 -0.33 -10.26 -21.26
C ASN A 159 0.24 -9.74 -19.93
N GLY A 160 -0.40 -10.07 -18.81
CA GLY A 160 -0.04 -9.61 -17.49
C GLY A 160 1.36 -10.04 -17.10
N GLN A 161 2.19 -9.09 -16.67
CA GLN A 161 3.56 -9.35 -16.20
C GLN A 161 3.71 -8.80 -14.78
N ALA A 162 3.83 -9.70 -13.81
CA ALA A 162 4.05 -9.33 -12.42
C ALA A 162 5.44 -8.69 -12.22
N ARG A 163 5.49 -7.62 -11.43
CA ARG A 163 6.75 -7.07 -10.95
C ARG A 163 7.28 -7.91 -9.78
N PRO A 164 8.61 -8.01 -9.62
CA PRO A 164 9.20 -8.56 -8.40
C PRO A 164 8.72 -7.79 -7.17
N LEU A 165 8.69 -8.47 -6.02
CA LEU A 165 8.40 -7.83 -4.75
C LEU A 165 9.39 -6.67 -4.49
N PRO A 166 8.93 -5.52 -3.97
CA PRO A 166 9.77 -4.34 -3.80
C PRO A 166 10.76 -4.45 -2.64
N ALA A 167 10.51 -5.36 -1.68
CA ALA A 167 11.30 -5.57 -0.48
C ALA A 167 11.08 -6.97 0.10
N ILE A 168 11.85 -7.29 1.15
CA ILE A 168 11.59 -8.42 2.04
C ILE A 168 10.42 -8.05 2.96
N ILE A 169 9.40 -8.91 3.06
CA ILE A 169 8.14 -8.62 3.74
C ILE A 169 8.00 -9.56 4.95
N SER A 170 8.02 -8.98 6.15
CA SER A 170 7.87 -9.73 7.40
C SER A 170 6.41 -10.12 7.66
N PRO A 171 6.14 -11.06 8.57
CA PRO A 171 4.79 -11.24 9.12
C PRO A 171 4.17 -9.92 9.60
N ASP A 172 2.87 -9.78 9.41
CA ASP A 172 2.03 -8.61 9.73
C ASP A 172 2.42 -7.32 8.95
N GLU A 173 3.25 -7.44 7.91
CA GLU A 173 3.66 -6.32 7.05
C GLU A 173 2.80 -6.22 5.78
N ASN A 174 2.51 -4.98 5.37
CA ASN A 174 1.81 -4.67 4.14
C ASN A 174 2.78 -4.43 2.98
N VAL A 175 2.41 -4.88 1.78
CA VAL A 175 3.18 -4.67 0.56
C VAL A 175 2.28 -4.36 -0.63
N GLU A 176 2.73 -3.43 -1.48
CA GLU A 176 2.11 -3.19 -2.77
C GLU A 176 2.69 -4.15 -3.83
N VAL A 177 1.83 -5.00 -4.39
CA VAL A 177 2.17 -5.89 -5.50
C VAL A 177 1.56 -5.36 -6.79
N THR A 178 2.34 -5.37 -7.88
CA THR A 178 1.96 -4.74 -9.14
C THR A 178 2.09 -5.70 -10.32
N VAL A 179 1.08 -5.71 -11.19
CA VAL A 179 1.11 -6.38 -12.49
C VAL A 179 0.85 -5.37 -13.59
N VAL A 180 1.68 -5.42 -14.64
CA VAL A 180 1.53 -4.62 -15.86
C VAL A 180 0.70 -5.42 -16.85
N PHE A 181 -0.38 -4.85 -17.37
CA PHE A 181 -1.32 -5.51 -18.27
C PHE A 181 -1.48 -4.73 -19.58
N THR A 182 -1.95 -5.42 -20.62
CA THR A 182 -2.44 -4.81 -21.86
C THR A 182 -3.90 -5.20 -22.07
N ALA A 183 -4.79 -4.21 -22.13
CA ALA A 183 -6.22 -4.41 -22.36
C ALA A 183 -6.47 -5.13 -23.71
N PRO A 184 -7.35 -6.14 -23.77
CA PRO A 184 -7.66 -6.85 -25.01
C PRO A 184 -8.15 -5.93 -26.14
N LEU A 185 -7.92 -6.33 -27.39
CA LEU A 185 -8.32 -5.53 -28.56
C LEU A 185 -9.84 -5.55 -28.84
N LYS A 186 -10.55 -6.52 -28.28
CA LYS A 186 -11.99 -6.67 -28.49
C LYS A 186 -12.73 -6.03 -27.32
N THR A 187 -13.83 -5.35 -27.62
CA THR A 187 -14.72 -4.80 -26.60
C THR A 187 -15.35 -5.91 -25.77
N GLY A 188 -15.43 -5.71 -24.46
CA GLY A 188 -15.96 -6.70 -23.53
C GLY A 188 -15.57 -6.40 -22.08
N GLU A 189 -16.07 -7.22 -21.17
CA GLU A 189 -15.63 -7.25 -19.77
C GLU A 189 -14.56 -8.34 -19.62
N TYR A 190 -13.49 -8.02 -18.90
CA TYR A 190 -12.33 -8.90 -18.75
C TYR A 190 -11.86 -8.93 -17.31
N SER A 191 -11.58 -10.14 -16.81
CA SER A 191 -11.05 -10.36 -15.47
C SER A 191 -9.79 -11.21 -15.50
N SER A 192 -8.77 -10.83 -14.73
CA SER A 192 -7.53 -11.60 -14.54
C SER A 192 -7.32 -11.87 -13.06
N THR A 193 -7.18 -13.14 -12.67
CA THR A 193 -6.99 -13.56 -11.28
C THR A 193 -5.57 -14.06 -11.03
N TRP A 194 -4.99 -13.61 -9.93
CA TRP A 194 -3.59 -13.77 -9.55
C TRP A 194 -3.48 -14.25 -8.11
N ARG A 195 -2.39 -14.94 -7.80
CA ARG A 195 -2.13 -15.46 -6.46
C ARG A 195 -0.65 -15.45 -6.15
N MET A 196 -0.31 -15.31 -4.86
CA MET A 196 1.08 -15.40 -4.41
C MET A 196 1.59 -16.84 -4.55
N ALA A 197 2.84 -16.97 -5.00
CA ALA A 197 3.58 -18.22 -5.11
C ALA A 197 4.91 -18.09 -4.36
N ASN A 198 5.27 -19.12 -3.59
CA ASN A 198 6.54 -19.16 -2.88
C ASN A 198 7.69 -19.61 -3.79
N THR A 199 8.89 -19.72 -3.24
CA THR A 199 10.12 -20.09 -3.98
C THR A 199 10.08 -21.47 -4.63
N LYS A 200 9.12 -22.33 -4.23
CA LYS A 200 8.90 -23.67 -4.80
C LYS A 200 7.78 -23.69 -5.85
N GLY A 201 7.17 -22.54 -6.15
CA GLY A 201 6.02 -22.43 -7.04
C GLY A 201 4.72 -22.93 -6.42
N VAL A 202 4.64 -23.03 -5.08
CA VAL A 202 3.40 -23.39 -4.39
C VAL A 202 2.58 -22.14 -4.13
N TYR A 203 1.31 -22.15 -4.54
CA TYR A 203 0.39 -21.04 -4.30
C TYR A 203 -0.09 -20.99 -2.85
N PHE A 204 -0.21 -19.77 -2.31
CA PHE A 204 -0.70 -19.50 -0.96
C PHE A 204 -1.53 -18.22 -0.89
N GLY A 205 -2.19 -17.97 0.24
CA GLY A 205 -2.99 -16.76 0.46
C GLY A 205 -4.28 -16.67 -0.36
N GLU A 206 -4.92 -15.52 -0.29
CA GLU A 206 -6.12 -15.18 -1.06
C GLU A 206 -5.81 -14.93 -2.54
N GLU A 207 -6.81 -15.16 -3.39
CA GLU A 207 -6.76 -14.76 -4.80
C GLU A 207 -7.18 -13.30 -4.94
N ILE A 208 -6.40 -12.55 -5.70
CA ILE A 208 -6.69 -11.15 -6.04
C ILE A 208 -6.94 -11.04 -7.54
N TYR A 209 -7.73 -10.06 -7.95
CA TYR A 209 -8.09 -9.92 -9.36
C TYR A 209 -8.15 -8.47 -9.82
N VAL A 210 -8.15 -8.31 -11.14
CA VAL A 210 -8.50 -7.06 -11.81
C VAL A 210 -9.69 -7.29 -12.73
N LEU A 211 -10.65 -6.37 -12.70
CA LEU A 211 -11.81 -6.35 -13.60
C LEU A 211 -11.82 -5.05 -14.40
N ILE A 212 -11.81 -5.13 -15.73
CA ILE A 212 -11.88 -3.97 -16.62
C ILE A 212 -12.98 -4.14 -17.67
N VAL A 213 -13.41 -3.02 -18.26
CA VAL A 213 -14.33 -3.00 -19.39
C VAL A 213 -13.66 -2.32 -20.58
N VAL A 214 -13.48 -3.03 -21.69
CA VAL A 214 -12.93 -2.48 -22.92
C VAL A 214 -14.05 -1.94 -23.81
N ARG A 215 -13.97 -0.67 -24.22
CA ARG A 215 -14.96 0.02 -25.07
C ARG A 215 -14.36 0.75 -26.27
#